data_AF-A0A352SPY1-F1
#
_entry.id   AF-A0A352SPY1-F1
#
_cell.length_a   1.000
_cell.length_b   1.000
_cell.length_c   1.000
_cell.angle_alpha   90.00
_cell.angle_beta   90.00
_cell.angle_gamma   90.00
#
_symmetry.space_group_name_H-M   'P 1'
#
loop_
_entity.id
_entity.type
_entity.pdbx_description
1 polymer ?
#
loop_
_entity_poly.entity_id
_entity_poly.type
_entity_poly.pdbx_seq_one_letter_code
_entity_poly.pdbx_strand_id
1 'polypeptide(L)'
;MLGLIWGGAFLGVEMALDSLAPLWVSTGRIVLAAIMLTAIAFIWGDGLPGFDTPLQRRIWIHCIGMGMFTNAIPFSLLAWGQQIVSSGFAGITMAVVPLLVLPLSHFLVPGERLTPARLVGFLIGFAGVVMLIGGDRLFSDMA
;
A
#
# COMPACT_ATOMS: atom_id res chain seq x y z
N MET A 1 2.36 -6.60 13.70
CA MET A 1 1.80 -7.58 12.74
C MET A 1 1.74 -7.03 11.32
N LEU A 2 1.11 -5.88 11.05
CA LEU A 2 1.08 -5.27 9.70
C LEU A 2 2.47 -5.05 9.09
N GLY A 3 3.45 -4.60 9.88
CA GLY A 3 4.83 -4.40 9.41
C GLY A 3 5.52 -5.69 8.93
N LEU A 4 5.22 -6.85 9.54
CA LEU A 4 5.74 -8.14 9.08
C LEU A 4 5.10 -8.57 7.77
N ILE A 5 3.78 -8.38 7.65
CA ILE A 5 3.02 -8.71 6.43
C ILE A 5 3.51 -7.85 5.27
N TRP A 6 3.64 -6.54 5.47
CA TRP A 6 4.06 -5.61 4.42
C TRP A 6 5.56 -5.70 4.11
N GLY A 7 6.42 -5.83 5.12
CA GLY A 7 7.86 -6.03 4.90
C GLY A 7 8.16 -7.32 4.15
N GLY A 8 7.53 -8.43 4.56
CA GLY A 8 7.65 -9.71 3.86
C GLY A 8 7.07 -9.68 2.44
N ALA A 9 5.99 -8.91 2.21
CA ALA A 9 5.42 -8.77 0.88
C ALA A 9 6.38 -8.13 -0.13
N PHE A 10 7.12 -7.08 0.26
CA PHE A 10 8.10 -6.45 -0.65
C PHE A 10 9.27 -7.38 -0.96
N LEU A 11 9.74 -8.13 0.04
CA LEU A 11 10.75 -9.17 -0.14
C LEU A 11 10.26 -10.26 -1.10
N GLY A 12 9.02 -10.72 -0.93
CA GLY A 12 8.42 -11.71 -1.84
C GLY A 12 8.25 -11.20 -3.28
N VAL A 13 7.95 -9.90 -3.46
CA VAL A 13 7.92 -9.27 -4.79
C VAL A 13 9.32 -9.21 -5.39
N GLU A 14 10.34 -8.82 -4.62
CA GLU A 14 11.74 -8.80 -5.08
C GLU A 14 12.19 -10.20 -5.52
N MET A 15 11.92 -11.25 -4.73
CA MET A 15 12.21 -12.64 -5.11
C MET A 15 11.44 -13.09 -6.35
N ALA A 16 10.19 -12.64 -6.55
CA ALA A 16 9.41 -12.99 -7.73
C ALA A 16 9.96 -12.32 -9.00
N LEU A 17 10.54 -11.12 -8.88
CA LEU A 17 11.13 -10.37 -9.98
C LEU A 17 12.40 -11.01 -10.55
N ASP A 18 13.04 -11.93 -9.81
CA ASP A 18 14.18 -12.72 -10.31
C ASP A 18 13.79 -13.63 -11.49
N SER A 19 12.51 -14.00 -11.59
CA SER A 19 12.01 -14.96 -12.60
C SER A 19 10.83 -14.45 -13.43
N LEU A 20 10.14 -13.40 -12.99
CA LEU A 20 8.93 -12.87 -13.63
C LEU A 20 9.07 -11.37 -13.93
N ALA A 21 8.48 -10.94 -15.04
CA ALA A 21 8.40 -9.51 -15.34
C ALA A 21 7.48 -8.79 -14.32
N PRO A 22 7.73 -7.51 -14.00
CA PRO A 22 6.98 -6.76 -12.98
C PRO A 22 5.47 -6.78 -13.16
N LEU A 23 5.03 -6.68 -14.42
CA LEU A 23 3.61 -6.66 -14.75
C LEU A 23 2.94 -8.00 -14.44
N TRP A 24 3.65 -9.13 -14.57
CA TRP A 24 3.11 -10.44 -14.22
C TRP A 24 2.99 -10.60 -12.71
N VAL A 25 3.96 -10.10 -11.95
CA VAL A 25 3.91 -10.09 -10.48
C VAL A 25 2.72 -9.26 -9.98
N SER A 26 2.56 -8.03 -10.49
CA SER A 26 1.43 -7.17 -10.10
C SER A 26 0.08 -7.74 -10.54
N THR A 27 0.00 -8.28 -11.77
CA THR A 27 -1.21 -8.92 -12.28
C THR A 27 -1.62 -10.11 -11.41
N GLY A 28 -0.69 -11.01 -11.09
CA GLY A 28 -0.97 -12.16 -10.21
C GLY A 28 -1.52 -11.73 -8.86
N ARG A 29 -0.93 -10.69 -8.26
CA ARG A 29 -1.40 -10.11 -6.99
C ARG A 29 -2.82 -9.55 -7.10
N ILE A 30 -3.13 -8.79 -8.15
CA ILE A 30 -4.45 -8.18 -8.36
C ILE A 30 -5.51 -9.24 -8.67
N VAL A 31 -5.17 -10.23 -9.51
CA VAL A 31 -6.06 -11.35 -9.84
C VAL A 31 -6.38 -12.17 -8.59
N LEU A 32 -5.38 -12.49 -7.77
CA LEU A 32 -5.60 -13.20 -6.52
C LEU A 32 -6.51 -12.40 -5.57
N ALA A 33 -6.26 -11.10 -5.42
CA ALA A 33 -7.10 -10.22 -4.61
C ALA A 33 -8.53 -10.16 -5.15
N ALA A 34 -8.72 -10.09 -6.47
CA ALA A 34 -10.02 -10.08 -7.11
C ALA A 34 -10.78 -11.40 -6.87
N ILE A 35 -10.12 -12.55 -7.00
CA ILE A 35 -10.72 -13.87 -6.73
C ILE A 35 -11.14 -13.96 -5.26
N MET A 36 -10.26 -13.62 -4.32
CA MET A 36 -10.58 -13.68 -2.89
C MET A 36 -11.73 -12.72 -2.52
N LEU A 37 -11.69 -11.48 -2.99
CA LEU A 37 -12.73 -10.51 -2.72
C LEU A 37 -14.08 -10.94 -3.30
N THR A 38 -14.08 -11.48 -4.52
CA THR A 38 -15.28 -12.01 -5.16
C THR A 38 -15.83 -13.21 -4.38
N ALA A 39 -14.98 -14.15 -3.97
CA ALA A 39 -15.38 -15.28 -3.15
C ALA A 39 -16.00 -14.83 -1.82
N ILE A 40 -15.37 -13.88 -1.13
CA ILE A 40 -15.91 -13.31 0.11
C ILE A 40 -17.26 -12.62 -0.14
N ALA A 41 -17.40 -11.88 -1.23
CA ALA A 41 -18.66 -11.21 -1.59
C ALA A 41 -19.80 -12.21 -1.82
N PHE A 42 -19.53 -13.39 -2.39
CA PHE A 42 -20.54 -14.44 -2.59
C PHE A 42 -20.81 -15.29 -1.33
N ILE A 43 -19.82 -15.51 -0.47
CA ILE A 43 -19.97 -16.35 0.73
C ILE A 43 -20.61 -15.57 1.89
N TRP A 44 -20.24 -14.30 2.07
CA TRP A 44 -20.64 -13.49 3.22
C TRP A 44 -21.46 -12.24 2.86
N GLY A 45 -21.53 -11.87 1.58
CA GLY A 45 -22.29 -10.71 1.12
C GLY A 45 -23.45 -11.08 0.21
N ASP A 46 -24.05 -10.07 -0.41
CA ASP A 46 -25.14 -10.23 -1.37
C ASP A 46 -24.65 -10.59 -2.80
N GLY A 47 -23.40 -11.02 -2.94
CA GLY A 47 -22.76 -11.24 -4.24
C GLY A 47 -22.32 -9.95 -4.93
N LEU A 48 -22.20 -10.01 -6.26
CA LEU A 48 -21.79 -8.86 -7.07
C LEU A 48 -22.99 -7.97 -7.41
N PRO A 49 -22.82 -6.63 -7.44
CA PRO A 49 -23.88 -5.74 -7.88
C PRO A 49 -24.26 -6.03 -9.34
N GLY A 50 -25.57 -6.08 -9.63
CA GLY A 50 -26.11 -6.28 -10.98
C GLY A 50 -25.81 -5.13 -11.95
N PHE A 51 -26.44 -5.12 -13.11
CA PHE A 51 -26.28 -4.04 -14.12
C PHE A 51 -27.60 -3.35 -14.50
N ASP A 52 -28.67 -3.70 -13.79
CA ASP A 52 -30.05 -3.37 -14.17
C ASP A 52 -30.43 -1.96 -13.73
N THR A 53 -29.80 -1.45 -12.66
CA THR A 53 -30.05 -0.08 -12.18
C THR A 53 -28.89 0.87 -12.46
N PRO A 54 -29.17 2.17 -12.68
CA PRO A 54 -28.12 3.19 -12.84
C PRO A 54 -27.18 3.26 -11.61
N LEU A 55 -27.72 2.99 -10.42
CA LEU A 55 -26.95 2.96 -9.18
C LEU A 55 -25.91 1.83 -9.21
N GLN A 56 -26.29 0.61 -9.61
CA GLN A 56 -25.35 -0.51 -9.68
C GLN A 56 -24.25 -0.29 -10.72
N ARG A 57 -24.59 0.29 -11.89
CA ARG A 57 -23.57 0.68 -12.89
C ARG A 57 -22.58 1.69 -12.33
N ARG A 58 -23.08 2.64 -11.52
CA ARG A 58 -22.22 3.62 -10.84
C ARG A 58 -21.30 2.95 -9.82
N ILE A 59 -21.74 1.92 -9.10
CA ILE A 59 -20.88 1.12 -8.21
C ILE A 59 -19.72 0.50 -9.00
N TRP A 60 -20.00 -0.11 -10.15
CA TRP A 60 -18.95 -0.68 -11.00
C TRP A 60 -17.90 0.35 -11.45
N ILE A 61 -18.34 1.55 -11.84
CA ILE A 61 -17.41 2.64 -12.20
C ILE A 61 -16.52 3.02 -11.01
N HIS A 62 -17.09 3.14 -9.80
CA HIS A 62 -16.31 3.43 -8.60
C HIS A 62 -15.36 2.27 -8.24
N CYS A 63 -15.79 1.02 -8.38
CA CYS A 63 -14.95 -0.15 -8.14
C CYS A 63 -13.78 -0.21 -9.12
N ILE A 64 -14.01 0.04 -10.42
CA ILE A 64 -12.95 0.09 -11.43
C ILE A 64 -11.99 1.25 -11.13
N GLY A 65 -12.53 2.43 -10.86
CA GLY A 65 -11.72 3.61 -10.51
C GLY A 65 -10.85 3.34 -9.27
N MET A 66 -11.46 2.91 -8.17
CA MET A 66 -10.72 2.57 -6.95
C MET A 66 -9.71 1.45 -7.21
N GLY A 67 -10.09 0.35 -7.85
CA GLY A 67 -9.19 -0.75 -8.17
C GLY A 67 -7.97 -0.30 -8.98
N MET A 68 -8.17 0.55 -9.99
CA MET A 68 -7.08 1.10 -10.80
C MET A 68 -6.16 2.01 -9.99
N PHE A 69 -6.72 3.02 -9.32
CA PHE A 69 -5.92 4.06 -8.66
C PHE A 69 -5.31 3.64 -7.32
N THR A 70 -5.91 2.67 -6.63
CA THR A 70 -5.43 2.22 -5.30
C THR A 70 -4.62 0.94 -5.37
N ASN A 71 -4.81 0.12 -6.40
CA ASN A 71 -4.14 -1.18 -6.51
C ASN A 71 -3.38 -1.33 -7.83
N ALA A 72 -4.06 -1.31 -8.97
CA ALA A 72 -3.45 -1.74 -10.23
C ALA A 72 -2.27 -0.88 -10.68
N ILE A 73 -2.46 0.44 -10.69
CA ILE A 73 -1.42 1.40 -11.07
C ILE A 73 -0.32 1.43 -10.00
N PRO A 74 -0.62 1.64 -8.69
CA PRO A 74 0.43 1.72 -7.68
C PRO A 74 1.28 0.46 -7.56
N PHE A 75 0.69 -0.74 -7.55
CA PHE A 75 1.46 -1.99 -7.39
C PHE A 75 2.25 -2.35 -8.66
N SER A 76 1.77 -1.98 -9.84
CA SER A 76 2.55 -2.18 -11.07
C SER A 76 3.75 -1.24 -11.13
N LEU A 77 3.56 0.03 -10.77
CA LEU A 77 4.66 0.99 -10.67
C LEU A 77 5.66 0.61 -9.58
N LEU A 78 5.17 0.11 -8.45
CA LEU A 78 6.01 -0.40 -7.37
C LEU A 78 6.87 -1.58 -7.82
N ALA A 79 6.26 -2.60 -8.43
CA ALA A 79 6.98 -3.77 -8.93
C ALA A 79 8.01 -3.38 -9.99
N TRP A 80 7.70 -2.40 -10.84
CA TRP A 80 8.65 -1.84 -11.80
C TRP A 80 9.81 -1.12 -11.10
N GLY A 81 9.53 -0.27 -10.12
CA GLY A 81 10.56 0.41 -9.33
C GLY A 81 11.47 -0.55 -8.57
N GLN A 82 10.92 -1.66 -8.05
CA GLN A 82 11.67 -2.71 -7.34
C GLN A 82 12.66 -3.48 -8.23
N GLN A 83 12.67 -3.29 -9.55
CA GLN A 83 13.73 -3.83 -10.41
C GLN A 83 15.08 -3.13 -10.19
N ILE A 84 15.06 -1.90 -9.69
CA ILE A 84 16.25 -1.04 -9.54
C ILE A 84 16.48 -0.59 -8.10
N VAL A 85 15.53 -0.84 -7.19
CA VAL A 85 15.66 -0.54 -5.75
C VAL A 85 15.39 -1.79 -4.92
N SER A 86 16.05 -1.90 -3.78
CA SER A 86 15.83 -3.02 -2.84
C SER A 86 14.43 -2.99 -2.22
N SER A 87 13.93 -4.15 -1.76
CA SER A 87 12.69 -4.21 -0.97
C SER A 87 12.71 -3.35 0.29
N GLY A 88 13.89 -3.19 0.90
CA GLY A 88 14.09 -2.30 2.05
C GLY A 88 13.81 -0.83 1.68
N PHE A 89 14.36 -0.35 0.55
CA PHE A 89 14.09 0.99 0.05
C PHE A 89 12.62 1.20 -0.32
N ALA A 90 12.01 0.20 -0.97
CA ALA A 90 10.58 0.22 -1.28
C ALA A 90 9.71 0.32 -0.01
N GLY A 91 10.03 -0.47 1.02
CA GLY A 91 9.34 -0.44 2.31
C GLY A 91 9.50 0.88 3.06
N ILE A 92 10.72 1.45 3.07
CA ILE A 92 10.99 2.78 3.65
C ILE A 92 10.15 3.86 2.96
N THR A 93 10.05 3.81 1.63
CA THR A 93 9.32 4.83 0.86
C THR A 93 7.83 4.86 1.23
N MET A 94 7.26 3.76 1.71
CA MET A 94 5.88 3.76 2.23
C MET A 94 5.70 4.61 3.50
N ALA A 95 6.77 4.96 4.22
CA ALA A 95 6.70 5.93 5.31
C ALA A 95 6.34 7.34 4.82
N VAL A 96 6.55 7.64 3.53
CA VAL A 96 6.08 8.89 2.90
C VAL A 96 4.56 8.99 2.91
N VAL A 97 3.85 7.87 2.88
CA VAL A 97 2.39 7.85 2.90
C VAL A 97 1.83 8.52 4.16
N PRO A 98 2.15 8.09 5.40
CA PRO A 98 1.68 8.78 6.60
C PRO A 98 2.23 10.20 6.73
N LEU A 99 3.44 10.49 6.23
CA LEU A 99 4.01 11.86 6.17
C LEU A 99 3.11 12.82 5.38
N LEU A 100 2.53 12.36 4.27
CA LEU A 100 1.62 13.16 3.45
C LEU A 100 0.18 13.08 3.97
N VAL A 101 -0.30 11.89 4.32
CA VAL A 101 -1.70 11.65 4.72
C VAL A 101 -2.05 12.38 6.01
N LEU A 102 -1.15 12.44 7.00
CA LEU A 102 -1.47 13.02 8.31
C LEU A 102 -1.73 14.55 8.25
N PRO A 103 -0.90 15.38 7.57
CA PRO A 103 -1.24 16.78 7.37
C PRO A 103 -2.42 16.97 6.41
N LEU A 104 -2.46 16.22 5.30
CA LEU A 104 -3.53 16.38 4.31
C LEU A 104 -4.90 16.01 4.90
N SER A 105 -5.00 14.97 5.73
CA SER A 105 -6.26 14.60 6.37
C SER A 105 -6.75 15.70 7.31
N HIS A 106 -5.84 16.41 7.98
CA HIS A 106 -6.20 17.53 8.84
C HIS A 106 -6.90 18.67 8.09
N PHE A 107 -6.48 18.96 6.86
CA PHE A 107 -7.04 20.05 6.06
C PHE A 107 -8.21 19.61 5.18
N LEU A 108 -8.16 18.40 4.63
CA LEU A 108 -9.09 17.94 3.59
C LEU A 108 -10.24 17.09 4.13
N VAL A 109 -10.10 16.48 5.31
CA VAL A 109 -11.12 15.57 5.87
C VAL A 109 -11.83 16.23 7.05
N PRO A 110 -13.12 16.61 6.92
CA PRO A 110 -13.88 17.20 8.01
C PRO A 110 -13.93 16.26 9.22
N GLY A 111 -13.48 16.74 10.38
CA GLY A 111 -13.49 15.99 11.65
C GLY A 111 -12.20 15.25 11.99
N GLU A 112 -11.30 15.05 11.04
CA GLU A 112 -9.98 14.43 11.25
C GLU A 112 -8.98 15.48 11.78
N ARG A 113 -9.13 15.93 13.02
CA ARG A 113 -8.21 16.92 13.60
C ARG A 113 -6.88 16.27 14.03
N LEU A 114 -5.78 16.98 13.79
CA LEU A 114 -4.46 16.59 14.28
C LEU A 114 -4.45 16.75 15.81
N THR A 115 -4.58 15.64 16.54
CA THR A 115 -4.49 15.65 18.00
C THR A 115 -3.03 15.53 18.44
N PRO A 116 -2.66 16.02 19.63
CA PRO A 116 -1.31 15.85 20.18
C PRO A 116 -0.88 14.37 20.22
N ALA A 117 -1.81 13.47 20.54
CA ALA A 117 -1.54 12.03 20.55
C ALA A 117 -1.19 11.48 19.16
N ARG A 118 -1.91 11.90 18.10
CA ARG A 118 -1.60 11.52 16.71
C ARG A 118 -0.25 12.07 16.26
N LEU A 119 0.08 13.30 16.67
CA LEU A 119 1.37 13.92 16.37
C LEU A 119 2.53 13.18 17.06
N VAL A 120 2.40 12.85 18.35
CA VAL A 120 3.43 12.09 19.07
C VAL A 120 3.63 10.70 18.46
N GLY A 121 2.54 9.98 18.17
CA GLY A 121 2.63 8.67 17.51
C GLY A 121 3.32 8.74 16.15
N PHE A 122 3.02 9.78 15.37
CA PHE A 122 3.69 10.05 14.11
C PHE A 122 5.19 10.34 14.27
N LEU A 123 5.58 11.19 15.22
CA LEU A 123 6.98 11.51 15.46
C LEU A 123 7.78 10.27 15.89
N ILE A 124 7.21 9.43 16.75
CA ILE A 124 7.82 8.16 17.16
C ILE A 124 8.00 7.23 15.94
N GLY A 125 6.96 7.07 15.13
CA GLY A 125 7.03 6.25 13.91
C GLY A 125 8.05 6.77 12.90
N PHE A 126 8.07 8.09 12.69
CA PHE A 126 9.02 8.76 11.80
C PHE A 126 10.46 8.62 12.27
N ALA A 127 10.72 8.77 13.58
CA ALA A 127 12.05 8.53 14.15
C ALA A 127 12.54 7.10 13.89
N GLY A 128 11.65 6.11 13.99
CA GLY A 128 11.95 4.72 13.64
C GLY A 128 12.38 4.55 12.17
N VAL A 129 11.72 5.25 11.24
CA VAL A 129 12.08 5.24 9.81
C VAL A 129 13.44 5.90 9.57
N VAL A 130 13.70 7.06 10.18
CA VAL A 130 15.00 7.74 10.10
C VAL A 130 16.13 6.84 10.58
N MET A 131 15.91 6.12 11.69
CA MET A 131 16.88 5.17 12.23
C MET A 131 17.11 3.97 11.30
N LEU A 132 16.07 3.51 10.59
CA LEU A 132 16.19 2.42 9.63
C LEU A 132 17.00 2.82 8.37
N ILE A 133 16.90 4.09 7.95
CA ILE A 133 17.62 4.63 6.78
C ILE A 133 19.06 4.99 7.13
N GLY A 134 19.25 5.67 8.26
CA GLY A 134 20.53 6.27 8.67
C GLY A 134 21.35 5.42 9.63
N GLY A 135 20.79 4.33 10.17
CA GLY A 135 21.40 3.51 11.21
C GLY A 135 22.81 3.05 10.85
N ASP A 136 22.99 2.45 9.67
CA ASP A 136 24.31 1.95 9.26
C ASP A 136 25.40 3.04 9.21
N ARG A 137 25.04 4.27 8.83
CA ARG A 137 25.98 5.41 8.82
C ARG A 137 26.16 6.05 10.20
N LEU A 138 25.09 6.12 10.99
CA LEU A 138 25.13 6.64 12.36
C LEU A 138 25.92 5.74 13.31
N PHE A 139 25.85 4.42 13.15
CA PHE A 139 26.59 3.47 13.97
C PHE A 139 28.05 3.27 13.49
N SER A 140 28.34 3.46 12.20
CA SER A 140 29.72 3.43 11.70
C SER A 140 30.55 4.63 12.14
N ASP A 141 29.93 5.80 12.34
CA ASP A 141 30.61 7.01 12.81
C ASP A 141 30.83 7.04 14.34
N MET A 142 30.25 6.07 15.08
CA MET A 142 30.39 5.92 16.53
C MET A 142 31.34 4.78 16.96
N ALA A 143 31.95 4.07 16.01
CA ALA A 143 32.92 2.99 16.24
C ALA A 143 34.32 3.41 15.77
#